data_AF-A0A9Q9F8S5-F1
#
_entry.id   AF-A0A9Q9F8S5-F1
#
_cell.length_a   1.000
_cell.length_b   1.000
_cell.length_c   1.000
_cell.angle_alpha   90.00
_cell.angle_beta   90.00
_cell.angle_gamma   90.00
#
_symmetry.space_group_name_H-M   'P 1'
#
loop_
_entity.id
_entity.type
_entity.pdbx_description
1 polymer ?
#
loop_
_entity_poly.entity_id
_entity_poly.type
_entity_poly.pdbx_seq_one_letter_code
_entity_poly.pdbx_strand_id
1 'polypeptide(L)'
;MGSPTRYFDIFGLKPSFSLDKHDLKERYFEISKRAHPDKPGQPLLEGVSIEEINKAYDVLRNDLTRARYLSNVKKFDVDKQFLMGILDYEEEISSATSDEEIKNIRDDLQKKIDHCKRHISGESLAKWGYYERLMKMLNKKKENK
;
A
#
# COMPACT_ATOMS: atom_id res chain seq x y z
N MET A 1 -11.58 -20.71 -1.17
CA MET A 1 -10.56 -19.87 -1.84
C MET A 1 -11.28 -18.63 -2.34
N GLY A 2 -11.15 -17.49 -1.65
CA GLY A 2 -11.77 -16.23 -2.10
C GLY A 2 -11.18 -15.81 -3.44
N SER A 3 -12.01 -15.28 -4.35
CA SER A 3 -11.52 -14.76 -5.63
C SER A 3 -10.41 -13.72 -5.37
N PRO A 4 -9.31 -13.72 -6.16
CA PRO A 4 -8.25 -12.72 -6.07
C PRO A 4 -8.73 -11.29 -6.40
N THR A 5 -10.03 -11.15 -6.67
CA THR A 5 -10.72 -9.94 -7.09
C THR A 5 -11.81 -9.50 -6.12
N ARG A 6 -12.12 -10.27 -5.05
CA ARG A 6 -13.26 -10.01 -4.14
C ARG A 6 -13.32 -8.56 -3.66
N TYR A 7 -12.18 -7.97 -3.31
CA TYR A 7 -12.16 -6.57 -2.87
C TYR A 7 -12.48 -5.58 -3.99
N PHE A 8 -12.08 -5.86 -5.22
CA PHE A 8 -12.48 -5.05 -6.38
C PHE A 8 -13.97 -5.23 -6.69
N ASP A 9 -14.47 -6.47 -6.56
CA ASP A 9 -15.87 -6.83 -6.80
C ASP A 9 -16.81 -6.10 -5.85
N ILE A 10 -16.43 -5.92 -4.57
CA ILE A 10 -17.18 -5.13 -3.57
C ILE A 10 -17.46 -3.71 -4.07
N PHE A 11 -16.48 -3.08 -4.72
CA PHE A 11 -16.60 -1.72 -5.24
C PHE A 11 -17.01 -1.68 -6.72
N GLY A 12 -17.28 -2.82 -7.36
CA GLY A 12 -17.57 -2.89 -8.80
C GLY A 12 -16.41 -2.38 -9.68
N LEU A 13 -15.17 -2.48 -9.19
CA LEU A 13 -13.97 -2.04 -9.88
C LEU A 13 -13.36 -3.19 -10.68
N LYS A 14 -12.71 -2.88 -11.80
CA LYS A 14 -11.89 -3.89 -12.48
C LYS A 14 -10.59 -4.10 -11.70
N PRO A 15 -10.14 -5.35 -11.49
CA PRO A 15 -8.84 -5.64 -10.89
C PRO A 15 -7.72 -4.96 -11.68
N SER A 16 -7.06 -3.99 -11.06
CA SER A 16 -5.98 -3.22 -11.68
C SER A 16 -5.02 -2.70 -10.62
N PHE A 17 -3.72 -2.76 -10.92
CA PHE A 17 -2.71 -2.13 -10.09
C PHE A 17 -2.76 -0.60 -10.21
N SER A 18 -2.99 -0.08 -11.42
CA SER A 18 -3.27 1.33 -11.66
C SER A 18 -4.75 1.59 -11.37
N LEU A 19 -5.06 1.75 -10.08
CA LEU A 19 -6.39 2.04 -9.58
C LEU A 19 -6.50 3.53 -9.26
N ASP A 20 -7.56 4.17 -9.74
CA ASP A 20 -7.86 5.54 -9.34
C ASP A 20 -8.32 5.59 -7.88
N LYS A 21 -7.55 6.27 -7.04
CA LYS A 21 -7.83 6.42 -5.61
C LYS A 21 -9.04 7.33 -5.35
N HIS A 22 -9.35 8.25 -6.25
CA HIS A 22 -10.53 9.10 -6.15
C HIS A 22 -11.80 8.28 -6.39
N ASP A 23 -11.88 7.53 -7.50
CA ASP A 23 -13.00 6.62 -7.79
C ASP A 23 -13.19 5.59 -6.66
N LEU A 24 -12.10 4.96 -6.18
CA LEU A 24 -12.17 4.04 -5.04
C LEU A 24 -12.79 4.68 -3.78
N LYS A 25 -12.39 5.92 -3.47
CA LYS A 25 -12.88 6.65 -2.30
C LYS A 25 -14.36 7.00 -2.44
N GLU A 26 -14.80 7.46 -3.60
CA GLU A 26 -16.21 7.75 -3.86
C GLU A 26 -17.08 6.51 -3.70
N ARG A 27 -16.66 5.38 -4.29
CA ARG A 27 -17.39 4.11 -4.18
C ARG A 27 -17.43 3.57 -2.76
N TYR A 28 -16.34 3.72 -2.01
CA TYR A 28 -16.31 3.37 -0.59
C TYR A 28 -17.34 4.15 0.23
N PHE A 29 -17.47 5.47 0.01
CA PHE A 29 -18.47 6.28 0.70
C PHE A 29 -19.89 5.86 0.35
N GLU A 30 -20.17 5.63 -0.94
CA GLU A 30 -21.49 5.22 -1.41
C GLU A 30 -21.92 3.88 -0.80
N ILE A 31 -21.03 2.89 -0.78
CA ILE A 31 -21.31 1.57 -0.21
C ILE A 31 -21.42 1.63 1.32
N SER A 32 -20.53 2.34 2.01
CA SER A 32 -20.58 2.48 3.48
C SER A 32 -21.88 3.13 3.95
N LYS A 33 -22.41 4.10 3.18
CA LYS A 33 -23.69 4.76 3.48
C LYS A 33 -24.90 3.83 3.35
N ARG A 34 -24.83 2.84 2.44
CA ARG A 34 -25.89 1.84 2.21
C ARG A 34 -25.82 0.68 3.22
N ALA A 35 -24.64 0.40 3.75
CA ALA A 35 -24.38 -0.65 4.73
C ALA A 35 -24.62 -0.26 6.19
N HIS A 36 -24.99 1.00 6.45
CA HIS A 36 -25.16 1.50 7.81
C HIS A 36 -26.42 0.90 8.47
N PRO A 37 -26.32 0.33 9.69
CA PRO A 37 -27.42 -0.42 10.33
C PRO A 37 -28.70 0.40 10.58
N ASP A 38 -28.57 1.73 10.70
CA ASP A 38 -29.69 2.67 10.84
C ASP A 38 -30.51 2.91 9.57
N LYS A 39 -30.03 2.48 8.40
CA LYS A 39 -30.77 2.64 7.15
C LYS A 39 -31.23 1.26 6.66
N PRO A 40 -32.54 1.00 6.55
CA PRO A 40 -33.04 -0.16 5.82
C PRO A 40 -32.79 0.08 4.32
N GLY A 41 -31.54 -0.13 3.91
CA GLY A 41 -31.06 -0.03 2.54
C GLY A 41 -31.01 -1.40 1.88
N GLN A 42 -31.08 -1.39 0.55
CA GLN A 42 -30.97 -2.56 -0.34
C GLN A 42 -29.91 -3.56 0.14
N PRO A 43 -30.15 -4.87 -0.06
CA PRO A 43 -29.16 -5.87 0.31
C PRO A 43 -27.82 -5.49 -0.32
N LEU A 44 -26.79 -5.40 0.52
CA LEU A 44 -25.42 -5.49 0.02
C LEU A 44 -25.30 -6.76 -0.81
N LEU A 45 -24.24 -6.86 -1.63
CA LEU A 45 -23.79 -8.16 -2.12
C LEU A 45 -23.91 -9.18 -0.97
N GLU A 46 -24.73 -10.22 -1.15
CA GLU A 46 -25.10 -11.15 -0.07
C GLU A 46 -23.83 -11.63 0.65
N GLY A 47 -23.76 -11.37 1.96
CA GLY A 47 -22.63 -11.79 2.79
C GLY A 47 -21.40 -10.87 2.79
N VAL A 48 -21.51 -9.60 2.40
CA VAL A 48 -20.45 -8.58 2.62
C VAL A 48 -20.75 -7.76 3.89
N SER A 49 -19.85 -7.80 4.88
CA SER A 49 -19.97 -7.01 6.11
C SER A 49 -19.31 -5.63 5.97
N ILE A 50 -19.68 -4.69 6.86
CA ILE A 50 -19.02 -3.38 6.95
C ILE A 50 -17.52 -3.51 7.23
N GLU A 51 -17.13 -4.50 8.04
CA GLU A 51 -15.73 -4.82 8.33
C GLU A 51 -14.99 -5.25 7.05
N GLU A 52 -15.66 -6.01 6.18
CA GLU A 52 -15.08 -6.44 4.92
C GLU A 52 -14.92 -5.28 3.93
N ILE A 53 -15.89 -4.37 3.88
CA ILE A 53 -15.79 -3.13 3.08
C ILE A 53 -14.61 -2.28 3.54
N ASN A 54 -14.47 -2.06 4.85
CA ASN A 54 -13.36 -1.29 5.41
C ASN A 54 -12.01 -1.94 5.08
N LYS A 55 -11.93 -3.27 5.24
CA LYS A 55 -10.72 -4.03 4.91
C LYS A 55 -10.38 -3.96 3.43
N ALA A 56 -11.37 -4.12 2.55
CA ALA A 56 -11.20 -4.02 1.11
C ALA A 56 -10.68 -2.63 0.72
N TYR A 57 -11.26 -1.56 1.28
CA TYR A 57 -10.83 -0.20 1.03
C TYR A 57 -9.38 0.04 1.48
N ASP A 58 -9.01 -0.40 2.68
CA ASP A 58 -7.65 -0.20 3.20
C ASP A 58 -6.60 -0.92 2.34
N VAL A 59 -6.91 -2.16 1.92
CA VAL A 59 -6.06 -2.95 1.03
C VAL A 59 -5.92 -2.31 -0.35
N LEU A 60 -7.01 -1.83 -0.94
CA LEU A 60 -6.99 -1.26 -2.29
C LEU A 60 -6.45 0.18 -2.33
N ARG A 61 -6.54 0.94 -1.25
CA ARG A 61 -6.07 2.34 -1.19
C ARG A 61 -4.55 2.43 -1.17
N ASN A 62 -3.87 1.53 -0.46
CA ASN A 62 -2.42 1.48 -0.43
C ASN A 62 -1.88 0.69 -1.64
N ASP A 63 -0.94 1.28 -2.38
CA ASP A 63 -0.48 0.71 -3.65
C ASP A 63 0.28 -0.62 -3.41
N LEU A 64 1.06 -0.74 -2.33
CA LEU A 64 1.80 -1.95 -1.99
C LEU A 64 0.87 -3.09 -1.57
N THR A 65 -0.12 -2.82 -0.72
CA THR A 65 -1.11 -3.82 -0.31
C THR A 65 -1.98 -4.26 -1.49
N ARG A 66 -2.37 -3.33 -2.37
CA ARG A 66 -3.11 -3.62 -3.61
C ARG A 66 -2.29 -4.51 -4.54
N ALA A 67 -1.01 -4.20 -4.72
CA ALA A 67 -0.13 -5.02 -5.56
C ALA A 67 0.04 -6.42 -4.99
N ARG A 68 0.26 -6.56 -3.68
CA ARG A 68 0.33 -7.86 -3.01
C ARG A 68 -0.96 -8.67 -3.15
N TYR A 69 -2.10 -8.00 -3.03
CA TYR A 69 -3.41 -8.61 -3.20
C TYR A 69 -3.62 -9.14 -4.63
N LEU A 70 -3.27 -8.35 -5.66
CA LEU A 70 -3.38 -8.74 -7.06
C LEU A 70 -2.38 -9.81 -7.49
N SER A 71 -1.15 -9.74 -7.01
CA SER A 71 -0.08 -10.60 -7.52
C SER A 71 -0.22 -12.05 -7.03
N ASN A 72 -0.90 -12.31 -5.90
CA ASN A 72 -0.95 -13.64 -5.26
C ASN A 72 0.44 -14.30 -5.11
N VAL A 73 1.50 -13.48 -5.09
CA VAL A 73 2.89 -13.94 -5.10
C VAL A 73 3.24 -14.38 -3.69
N LYS A 74 3.80 -15.60 -3.56
CA LYS A 74 4.39 -16.10 -2.31
C LYS A 74 5.43 -15.12 -1.80
N LYS A 75 5.66 -15.09 -0.48
CA LYS A 75 6.72 -14.29 0.14
C LYS A 75 8.03 -14.52 -0.64
N PHE A 76 8.63 -13.43 -1.09
CA PHE A 76 9.92 -13.45 -1.75
C PHE A 76 10.97 -13.01 -0.75
N ASP A 77 12.00 -13.84 -0.56
CA ASP A 77 13.14 -13.50 0.27
C ASP A 77 14.12 -12.62 -0.52
N VAL A 78 14.42 -11.45 0.03
CA VAL A 78 15.44 -10.56 -0.54
C VAL A 78 16.83 -11.06 -0.17
N ASP A 79 17.80 -10.80 -1.05
CA ASP A 79 19.18 -11.24 -0.83
C ASP A 79 19.87 -10.44 0.30
N LYS A 80 21.00 -10.97 0.80
CA LYS A 80 21.79 -10.35 1.86
C LYS A 80 22.36 -8.99 1.47
N GLN A 81 22.84 -8.83 0.24
CA GLN A 81 23.38 -7.55 -0.25
C GLN A 81 22.32 -6.45 -0.19
N PHE A 82 21.09 -6.76 -0.62
CA PHE A 82 19.98 -5.85 -0.47
C PHE A 82 19.73 -5.46 0.99
N LEU A 83 19.71 -6.44 1.91
CA LEU A 83 19.50 -6.19 3.34
C LEU A 83 20.61 -5.31 3.96
N MET A 84 21.86 -5.50 3.54
CA MET A 84 22.97 -4.62 3.96
C MET A 84 22.70 -3.18 3.50
N GLY A 85 22.31 -2.97 2.25
CA GLY A 85 21.93 -1.63 1.78
C GLY A 85 20.75 -1.02 2.54
N ILE A 86 19.81 -1.83 3.04
CA ILE A 86 18.75 -1.32 3.93
C ILE A 86 19.33 -0.81 5.25
N LEU A 87 20.26 -1.55 5.87
CA LEU A 87 20.93 -1.13 7.10
C LEU A 87 21.68 0.19 6.91
N ASP A 88 22.37 0.35 5.78
CA ASP A 88 23.07 1.58 5.43
C ASP A 88 22.10 2.77 5.35
N TYR A 89 20.92 2.59 4.73
CA TYR A 89 19.87 3.62 4.77
C TYR A 89 19.38 3.91 6.20
N GLU A 90 19.30 2.92 7.08
CA GLU A 90 18.89 3.19 8.47
C GLU A 90 19.90 4.06 9.19
N GLU A 91 21.19 3.83 8.96
CA GLU A 91 22.27 4.63 9.50
C GLU A 91 22.28 6.05 8.92
N GLU A 92 22.14 6.20 7.59
CA GLU A 92 22.00 7.52 6.95
C GLU A 92 20.80 8.30 7.48
N ILE A 93 19.63 7.64 7.60
CA ILE A 93 18.45 8.26 8.18
C ILE A 93 18.72 8.64 9.63
N SER A 94 19.36 7.78 10.43
CA SER A 94 19.67 8.04 11.84
C SER A 94 20.70 9.16 12.04
N SER A 95 21.60 9.36 11.09
CA SER A 95 22.64 10.40 11.14
C SER A 95 22.22 11.74 10.49
N ALA A 96 21.25 11.75 9.57
CA ALA A 96 20.80 12.97 8.88
C ALA A 96 20.38 14.08 9.85
N THR A 97 21.00 15.25 9.79
CA THR A 97 20.68 16.38 10.69
C THR A 97 20.10 17.58 9.96
N SER A 98 20.33 17.70 8.66
CA SER A 98 19.83 18.78 7.83
C SER A 98 18.56 18.39 7.05
N ASP A 99 17.76 19.38 6.67
CA ASP A 99 16.57 19.10 5.85
C ASP A 99 16.93 18.68 4.42
N GLU A 100 18.11 19.08 3.95
CA GLU A 100 18.62 18.70 2.64
C GLU A 100 19.03 17.23 2.60
N GLU A 101 19.70 16.71 3.63
CA GLU A 101 19.98 15.26 3.76
C GLU A 101 18.68 14.45 3.79
N ILE A 102 17.72 14.87 4.62
CA ILE A 102 16.41 14.22 4.72
C ILE A 102 15.71 14.23 3.36
N LYS A 103 15.79 15.33 2.61
CA LYS A 103 15.21 15.44 1.26
C LYS A 103 15.92 14.53 0.26
N ASN A 104 17.25 14.48 0.27
CA ASN A 104 18.02 13.63 -0.64
C ASN A 104 17.72 12.15 -0.44
N ILE A 105 17.67 11.69 0.83
CA ILE A 105 17.30 10.31 1.15
C ILE A 105 15.85 10.05 0.70
N ARG A 106 14.93 10.98 0.94
CA ARG A 106 13.53 10.87 0.51
C ARG A 106 13.42 10.68 -1.00
N ASP A 107 14.12 11.51 -1.77
CA ASP A 107 14.05 11.52 -3.23
C ASP A 107 14.66 10.23 -3.81
N ASP A 108 15.74 9.72 -3.23
CA ASP A 108 16.32 8.43 -3.65
C ASP A 108 15.39 7.25 -3.34
N LEU A 109 14.84 7.18 -2.13
CA LEU A 109 13.86 6.15 -1.77
C LEU A 109 12.64 6.19 -2.68
N GLN A 110 12.14 7.39 -3.01
CA GLN A 110 11.01 7.56 -3.92
C GLN A 110 11.32 7.03 -5.33
N LYS A 111 12.51 7.33 -5.87
CA LYS A 111 12.96 6.78 -7.17
C LYS A 111 12.99 5.26 -7.17
N LYS A 112 13.47 4.63 -6.09
CA LYS A 112 13.50 3.16 -5.97
C LYS A 112 12.09 2.58 -5.88
N ILE A 113 11.19 3.21 -5.13
CA ILE A 113 9.78 2.83 -5.08
C ILE A 113 9.15 2.90 -6.46
N ASP A 114 9.37 3.99 -7.21
CA ASP A 114 8.81 4.16 -8.55
C ASP A 114 9.37 3.13 -9.54
N HIS A 115 10.65 2.76 -9.39
CA HIS A 115 11.24 1.65 -10.13
C HIS A 115 10.53 0.32 -9.82
N CYS A 116 10.25 0.02 -8.55
CA CYS A 116 9.48 -1.16 -8.16
C CYS A 116 8.06 -1.15 -8.76
N LYS A 117 7.41 0.02 -8.80
CA LYS A 117 6.05 0.18 -9.37
C LYS A 117 6.01 -0.11 -10.88
N ARG A 118 7.07 0.21 -11.61
CA ARG A 118 7.17 -0.05 -13.07
C ARG A 118 7.39 -1.53 -13.40
N HIS A 119 8.07 -2.28 -12.51
CA HIS A 119 8.43 -3.68 -12.71
C HIS A 119 7.90 -4.54 -11.57
N ILE A 120 6.60 -4.81 -11.55
CA ILE A 120 5.96 -5.61 -10.50
C ILE A 120 6.39 -7.08 -10.61
N SER A 121 7.03 -7.57 -9.56
CA SER A 121 7.48 -8.95 -9.37
C SER A 121 7.48 -9.26 -7.87
N GLY A 122 7.61 -10.54 -7.48
CA GLY A 122 7.73 -10.90 -6.06
C GLY A 122 8.86 -10.14 -5.36
N GLU A 123 10.01 -10.05 -6.02
CA GLU A 123 11.18 -9.33 -5.53
C GLU A 123 10.91 -7.83 -5.38
N SER A 124 10.36 -7.17 -6.40
CA SER A 124 10.12 -5.73 -6.33
C SER A 124 9.07 -5.36 -5.28
N LEU A 125 8.07 -6.22 -5.06
CA LEU A 125 7.08 -6.06 -3.97
C LEU A 125 7.68 -6.26 -2.58
N ALA A 126 8.65 -7.17 -2.44
CA ALA A 126 9.40 -7.32 -1.21
C ALA A 126 10.24 -6.07 -0.95
N LYS A 127 11.07 -5.65 -1.92
CA LYS A 127 11.94 -4.46 -1.82
C LYS A 127 11.16 -3.18 -1.54
N TRP A 128 10.04 -2.96 -2.22
CA TRP A 128 9.16 -1.81 -1.97
C TRP A 128 8.68 -1.76 -0.51
N GLY A 129 8.34 -2.91 0.09
CA GLY A 129 7.98 -2.96 1.51
C GLY A 129 9.08 -2.42 2.44
N TYR A 130 10.36 -2.70 2.14
CA TYR A 130 11.48 -2.14 2.90
C TYR A 130 11.61 -0.62 2.69
N TYR A 131 11.48 -0.15 1.44
CA TYR A 131 11.55 1.29 1.16
C TYR A 131 10.41 2.08 1.81
N GLU A 132 9.19 1.55 1.87
CA GLU A 132 8.10 2.20 2.62
C GLU A 132 8.40 2.28 4.13
N ARG A 133 9.06 1.26 4.70
CA ARG A 133 9.51 1.28 6.10
C ARG A 133 10.52 2.40 6.33
N LEU A 134 11.54 2.49 5.48
CA LEU A 134 12.55 3.55 5.54
C LEU A 134 11.92 4.93 5.40
N MET A 135 10.97 5.10 4.49
CA MET A 135 10.23 6.36 4.30
C MET A 135 9.46 6.77 5.57
N LYS A 136 8.82 5.82 6.25
CA LYS A 136 8.14 6.07 7.54
C LYS A 136 9.12 6.50 8.63
N MET A 137 10.27 5.84 8.72
CA MET A 137 11.32 6.20 9.68
C MET A 137 11.87 7.61 9.43
N LEU A 138 12.12 7.94 8.16
CA LEU A 138 12.59 9.26 7.73
C LEU A 138 11.56 10.36 8.06
N ASN A 139 10.27 10.10 7.84
CA ASN A 139 9.21 11.04 8.19
C ASN A 139 9.14 11.27 9.71
N LYS A 140 9.18 10.20 10.51
CA LYS A 140 9.20 10.30 11.98
C LYS A 140 10.40 11.10 12.49
N LYS A 141 11.57 10.96 11.83
CA LYS A 141 12.74 11.75 12.18
C LYS A 141 12.54 13.24 11.90
N LYS A 142 11.94 13.58 10.75
CA LYS A 142 11.62 14.97 10.41
C LYS A 142 10.64 15.61 11.41
N GLU A 143 9.69 14.83 11.95
CA GLU A 143 8.73 15.31 12.95
C GLU A 143 9.36 15.55 14.33
N ASN A 144 10.44 14.84 14.66
CA ASN A 144 11.13 14.93 15.95
C ASN A 144 12.30 15.94 15.97
N LYS A 145 12.56 16.61 14.85
CA LYS A 145 13.61 17.62 14.69
C LYS A 145 13.00 19.01 14.77
#